data_AF-A0A401PQQ5-F1
#
_entry.id   AF-A0A401PQQ5-F1
#
_cell.length_a   1.000
_cell.length_b   1.000
_cell.length_c   1.000
_cell.angle_alpha   90.00
_cell.angle_beta   90.00
_cell.angle_gamma   90.00
#
_symmetry.space_group_name_H-M   'P 1'
#
loop_
_entity.id
_entity.type
_entity.pdbx_description
1 polymer ?
#
loop_
_entity_poly.entity_id
_entity_poly.type
_entity_poly.pdbx_seq_one_letter_code
_entity_poly.pdbx_strand_id
1 'polypeptide(L)'
;MNTLTLTGQFSFAEIHSWVVFCLPEVPDKVPVGDSVTFYFQNTFLETQLECSYKKGEGTFKSDNISTISILKDILTKEATKRKINLSISYDVNEESINYTLNLIHPKLEHQLLLAKKVQLIDALKELQLYEGNVDFLIPEYRCILEEADSLLEEYKKQPAHLERLYGMITDLFIDKFKFKGTNVKTKVPLLLEILDNYDPKSLMAFFDSA
;
A
#
# COMPACT_ATOMS: atom_id res chain seq x y z
N MET A 1 -3.72 -13.86 -7.33
CA MET A 1 -2.50 -13.38 -6.65
C MET A 1 -1.39 -13.17 -7.68
N ASN A 2 -0.57 -12.16 -7.50
CA ASN A 2 0.63 -11.91 -8.30
C ASN A 2 1.75 -12.85 -7.87
N THR A 3 2.51 -13.39 -8.82
CA THR A 3 3.59 -14.35 -8.56
C THR A 3 4.90 -13.87 -9.14
N LEU A 4 5.98 -13.98 -8.38
CA LEU A 4 7.36 -13.78 -8.80
C LEU A 4 8.12 -15.08 -8.59
N THR A 5 8.75 -15.57 -9.65
CA THR A 5 9.58 -16.78 -9.62
C THR A 5 11.01 -16.42 -9.98
N LEU A 6 11.93 -16.82 -9.11
CA LEU A 6 13.37 -16.69 -9.28
C LEU A 6 13.96 -18.07 -9.47
N THR A 7 14.76 -18.25 -10.51
CA THR A 7 15.55 -19.46 -10.72
C THR A 7 17.01 -19.08 -10.97
N GLY A 8 17.95 -19.89 -10.50
CA GLY A 8 19.36 -19.58 -10.67
C GLY A 8 20.30 -20.50 -9.90
N GLN A 9 21.60 -20.22 -10.00
CA GLN A 9 22.65 -20.98 -9.33
C GLN A 9 22.94 -20.41 -7.93
N PHE A 10 21.94 -20.47 -7.04
CA PHE A 10 22.07 -20.09 -5.63
C PHE A 10 21.78 -21.28 -4.71
N SER A 11 22.50 -21.33 -3.60
CA SER A 11 22.29 -22.27 -2.50
C SER A 11 21.05 -21.89 -1.68
N PHE A 12 20.54 -22.86 -0.92
CA PHE A 12 19.44 -22.61 0.02
C PHE A 12 19.79 -21.54 1.07
N ALA A 13 21.04 -21.54 1.55
CA ALA A 13 21.54 -20.54 2.49
C ALA A 13 21.60 -19.13 1.88
N GLU A 14 21.93 -19.00 0.59
CA GLU A 14 21.98 -17.70 -0.08
C GLU A 14 20.59 -17.08 -0.21
N ILE A 15 19.61 -17.81 -0.75
CA ILE A 15 18.24 -17.26 -0.85
C ILE A 15 17.63 -17.00 0.52
N HIS A 16 17.92 -17.85 1.52
CA HIS A 16 17.52 -17.59 2.90
C HIS A 16 18.12 -16.28 3.41
N SER A 17 19.40 -16.02 3.18
CA SER A 17 20.05 -14.75 3.58
C SER A 17 19.43 -13.53 2.91
N TRP A 18 18.96 -13.65 1.67
CA TRP A 18 18.26 -12.57 0.97
C TRP A 18 16.88 -12.32 1.56
N VAL A 19 16.16 -13.39 1.92
CA VAL A 19 14.86 -13.32 2.59
C VAL A 19 14.98 -12.70 3.98
N VAL A 20 15.96 -13.12 4.78
CA VAL A 20 16.28 -12.51 6.09
C VAL A 20 16.61 -11.02 5.94
N PHE A 21 17.32 -10.64 4.88
CA PHE A 21 17.65 -9.26 4.62
C PHE A 21 16.43 -8.39 4.25
N CYS A 22 15.45 -8.94 3.51
CA CYS A 22 14.34 -8.16 2.97
C CYS A 22 13.04 -8.25 3.79
N LEU A 23 12.87 -9.28 4.63
CA LEU A 23 11.64 -9.53 5.36
C LEU A 23 11.87 -9.50 6.88
N PRO A 24 10.95 -8.87 7.63
CA PRO A 24 11.06 -8.81 9.08
C PRO A 24 10.80 -10.19 9.69
N GLU A 25 11.31 -10.40 10.91
CA GLU A 25 10.97 -11.55 11.76
C GLU A 25 11.30 -12.93 11.15
N VAL A 26 12.23 -13.00 10.20
CA VAL A 26 12.78 -14.25 9.69
C VAL A 26 13.98 -14.65 10.56
N PRO A 27 14.07 -15.88 11.08
CA PRO A 27 15.23 -16.34 11.83
C PRO A 27 16.50 -16.31 10.97
N ASP A 28 17.61 -15.78 11.52
CA ASP A 28 18.92 -15.77 10.82
C ASP A 28 19.47 -17.17 10.51
N LYS A 29 19.06 -18.15 11.32
CA LYS A 29 19.51 -19.54 11.16
C LYS A 29 18.74 -20.19 10.02
N VAL A 30 19.49 -20.65 9.01
CA VAL A 30 18.96 -21.45 7.90
C VAL A 30 18.12 -22.62 8.44
N PRO A 31 16.84 -22.74 8.05
CA PRO A 31 15.97 -23.82 8.47
C PRO A 31 16.54 -25.20 8.12
N VAL A 32 16.19 -26.21 8.91
CA VAL A 32 16.56 -27.60 8.60
C VAL A 32 15.64 -28.12 7.50
N GLY A 33 16.21 -28.55 6.37
CA GLY A 33 15.49 -29.09 5.23
C GLY A 33 15.98 -28.52 3.90
N ASP A 34 15.34 -28.95 2.81
CA ASP A 34 15.70 -28.53 1.45
C ASP A 34 14.83 -27.36 0.93
N SER A 35 13.75 -27.04 1.63
CA SER A 35 12.79 -25.98 1.29
C SER A 35 12.11 -25.41 2.53
N VAL A 36 11.63 -24.17 2.45
CA VAL A 36 10.82 -23.53 3.49
C VAL A 36 9.76 -22.62 2.88
N THR A 37 8.66 -22.45 3.60
CA THR A 37 7.58 -21.52 3.28
C THR A 37 7.28 -20.63 4.48
N PHE A 38 7.21 -19.32 4.25
CA PHE A 38 6.78 -18.32 5.22
C PHE A 38 5.55 -17.58 4.71
N TYR A 39 4.71 -17.14 5.64
CA TYR A 39 3.52 -16.34 5.37
C TYR A 39 3.63 -15.02 6.14
N PHE A 40 3.47 -13.91 5.43
CA PHE A 40 3.53 -12.57 5.99
C PHE A 40 2.24 -11.82 5.71
N GLN A 41 1.94 -10.85 6.57
CA GLN A 41 0.82 -9.93 6.40
C GLN A 41 1.33 -8.50 6.51
N ASN A 42 0.93 -7.65 5.56
CA ASN A 42 1.18 -6.23 5.62
C ASN A 42 0.33 -5.60 6.73
N THR A 43 0.95 -4.88 7.66
CA THR A 43 0.24 -4.30 8.81
C THR A 43 -0.62 -3.09 8.47
N PHE A 44 -0.48 -2.52 7.26
CA PHE A 44 -1.21 -1.31 6.86
C PHE A 44 -2.45 -1.62 6.02
N LEU A 45 -2.33 -2.48 4.99
CA LEU A 45 -3.41 -2.88 4.09
C LEU A 45 -3.92 -4.30 4.32
N GLU A 46 -3.29 -5.08 5.20
CA GLU A 46 -3.64 -6.49 5.48
C GLU A 46 -3.42 -7.46 4.30
N THR A 47 -2.79 -6.99 3.22
CA THR A 47 -2.34 -7.76 2.07
C THR A 47 -1.33 -8.85 2.47
N GLN A 48 -1.38 -10.02 1.84
CA GLN A 48 -0.59 -11.20 2.21
C GLN A 48 0.59 -11.45 1.27
N LEU A 49 1.66 -12.04 1.82
CA LEU A 49 2.82 -12.52 1.07
C LEU A 49 3.15 -13.95 1.48
N GLU A 50 3.08 -14.88 0.54
CA GLU A 50 3.62 -16.24 0.64
C GLU A 50 5.02 -16.26 0.02
N CYS A 51 6.01 -16.70 0.79
CA CYS A 51 7.39 -16.84 0.36
C CYS A 51 7.82 -18.30 0.48
N SER A 52 7.93 -18.99 -0.65
CA SER A 52 8.33 -20.40 -0.72
C SER A 52 9.63 -20.53 -1.49
N TYR A 53 10.67 -21.13 -0.90
CA TYR A 53 11.96 -21.24 -1.59
C TYR A 53 12.74 -22.50 -1.21
N LYS A 54 13.62 -22.91 -2.12
CA LYS A 54 14.53 -24.04 -2.01
C LYS A 54 15.83 -23.71 -2.74
N LYS A 55 16.78 -24.66 -2.76
CA LYS A 55 18.01 -24.49 -3.55
C LYS A 55 17.67 -24.22 -5.03
N GLY A 56 18.18 -23.10 -5.55
CA GLY A 56 18.08 -22.70 -6.96
C GLY A 56 16.70 -22.20 -7.43
N GLU A 57 15.70 -22.15 -6.57
CA GLU A 57 14.34 -21.70 -6.92
C GLU A 57 13.67 -20.99 -5.74
N GLY A 58 13.01 -19.86 -6.02
CA GLY A 58 12.17 -19.14 -5.07
C GLY A 58 10.90 -18.62 -5.72
N THR A 59 9.77 -18.77 -5.04
CA THR A 59 8.44 -18.33 -5.47
C THR A 59 7.84 -17.42 -4.40
N PHE A 60 7.45 -16.22 -4.82
CA PHE A 60 6.86 -15.19 -3.96
C PHE A 60 5.49 -14.84 -4.52
N LYS A 61 4.44 -15.02 -3.73
CA LYS A 61 3.06 -14.71 -4.14
C LYS A 61 2.48 -13.65 -3.23
N SER A 62 1.85 -12.65 -3.81
CA SER A 62 1.24 -11.56 -3.06
C SER A 62 -0.03 -11.06 -3.75
N ASP A 63 -1.03 -10.69 -2.97
CA ASP A 63 -2.22 -9.98 -3.46
C ASP A 63 -1.95 -8.49 -3.75
N ASN A 64 -0.77 -7.98 -3.40
CA ASN A 64 -0.30 -6.63 -3.73
C ASN A 64 0.91 -6.67 -4.69
N ILE A 65 0.76 -6.07 -5.87
CA ILE A 65 1.79 -6.03 -6.92
C ILE A 65 3.03 -5.22 -6.51
N SER A 66 2.87 -4.16 -5.70
CA SER A 66 4.01 -3.35 -5.24
C SER A 66 4.93 -4.15 -4.34
N THR A 67 4.38 -5.06 -3.54
CA THR A 67 5.18 -6.02 -2.76
C THR A 67 6.06 -6.88 -3.69
N ILE A 68 5.50 -7.34 -4.82
CA ILE A 68 6.26 -8.10 -5.82
C ILE A 68 7.31 -7.23 -6.52
N SER A 69 7.00 -5.97 -6.83
CA SER A 69 7.96 -5.01 -7.42
C SER A 69 9.17 -4.79 -6.50
N ILE A 70 8.91 -4.54 -5.21
CA ILE A 70 9.94 -4.33 -4.19
C ILE A 70 10.81 -5.58 -4.04
N LEU A 71 10.20 -6.76 -3.93
CA LEU A 71 10.94 -8.02 -3.81
C LEU A 71 11.81 -8.28 -5.04
N LYS A 72 11.28 -8.06 -6.25
CA LYS A 72 12.05 -8.19 -7.49
C LYS A 72 13.30 -7.31 -7.44
N ASP A 73 13.16 -6.03 -7.10
CA ASP A 73 14.27 -5.08 -7.12
C ASP A 73 15.34 -5.44 -6.07
N ILE A 74 14.92 -5.77 -4.83
CA ILE A 74 15.84 -6.12 -3.74
C ILE A 74 16.55 -7.46 -4.02
N LEU A 75 15.83 -8.49 -4.43
CA LEU A 75 16.40 -9.82 -4.68
C LEU A 75 17.36 -9.80 -5.89
N THR A 76 17.02 -9.04 -6.94
CA THR A 76 17.91 -8.82 -8.08
C THR A 76 19.20 -8.13 -7.64
N LYS A 77 19.09 -7.12 -6.77
CA LYS A 77 20.24 -6.40 -6.22
C LYS A 77 21.14 -7.31 -5.37
N GLU A 78 20.57 -8.14 -4.50
CA GLU A 78 21.34 -9.07 -3.66
C GLU A 78 22.05 -10.16 -4.48
N ALA A 79 21.40 -10.70 -5.51
CA ALA A 79 22.04 -11.65 -6.42
C ALA A 79 23.17 -11.00 -7.21
N THR A 80 22.97 -9.77 -7.70
CA THR A 80 24.00 -9.01 -8.44
C THR A 80 25.23 -8.74 -7.57
N LYS A 81 25.05 -8.38 -6.29
CA LYS A 81 26.17 -8.20 -5.33
C LYS A 81 27.03 -9.45 -5.19
N ARG A 82 26.43 -10.64 -5.31
CA ARG A 82 27.10 -11.94 -5.23
C ARG A 82 27.50 -12.52 -6.59
N LYS A 83 27.29 -11.77 -7.69
CA LYS A 83 27.54 -12.20 -9.08
C LYS A 83 26.77 -13.47 -9.46
N ILE A 84 25.57 -13.64 -8.90
CA ILE A 84 24.67 -14.74 -9.22
C ILE A 84 23.73 -14.29 -10.33
N ASN A 85 23.74 -15.04 -11.44
CA ASN A 85 22.79 -14.82 -12.54
C ASN A 85 21.44 -15.44 -12.16
N LEU A 86 20.40 -14.60 -12.08
CA LEU A 86 19.02 -15.01 -11.86
C LEU A 86 18.23 -14.94 -13.17
N SER A 87 17.39 -15.93 -13.40
CA SER A 87 16.27 -15.86 -14.34
C SER A 87 15.02 -15.55 -13.53
N ILE A 88 14.35 -14.45 -13.89
CA ILE A 88 13.21 -13.88 -13.17
C ILE A 88 12.00 -13.94 -14.09
N SER A 89 10.94 -14.59 -13.64
CA SER A 89 9.64 -14.56 -14.28
C SER A 89 8.59 -14.07 -13.31
N TYR A 90 7.52 -13.46 -13.84
CA TYR A 90 6.42 -12.97 -13.04
C TYR A 90 5.09 -13.20 -13.78
N ASP A 91 4.04 -13.39 -12.99
CA ASP A 91 2.67 -13.52 -13.42
C ASP A 91 1.82 -12.53 -12.62
N VAL A 92 1.24 -11.55 -13.31
CA VAL A 92 0.51 -10.44 -12.70
C VAL A 92 -0.97 -10.66 -12.90
N ASN A 93 -1.72 -10.62 -11.80
CA ASN A 93 -3.17 -10.64 -11.84
C ASN A 93 -3.67 -9.19 -11.82
N GLU A 94 -4.23 -8.71 -12.95
CA GLU A 94 -4.75 -7.34 -13.07
C GLU A 94 -5.87 -7.02 -12.06
N GLU A 95 -6.66 -8.02 -11.64
CA GLU A 95 -7.71 -7.83 -10.62
C GLU A 95 -7.14 -7.46 -9.24
N SER A 96 -5.86 -7.81 -8.98
CA SER A 96 -5.18 -7.46 -7.73
C SER A 96 -5.02 -5.95 -7.53
N ILE A 97 -4.97 -5.19 -8.63
CA ILE A 97 -4.90 -3.73 -8.59
C ILE A 97 -6.20 -3.18 -8.01
N ASN A 98 -7.35 -3.62 -8.56
CA ASN A 98 -8.67 -3.20 -8.09
C ASN A 98 -8.90 -3.63 -6.64
N TYR A 99 -8.48 -4.84 -6.28
CA TYR A 99 -8.49 -5.30 -4.90
C TYR A 99 -7.72 -4.35 -3.96
N THR A 100 -6.48 -4.00 -4.32
CA THR A 100 -5.64 -3.12 -3.50
C THR A 100 -6.22 -1.70 -3.40
N LEU A 101 -6.75 -1.15 -4.50
CA LEU A 101 -7.42 0.15 -4.50
C LEU A 101 -8.66 0.15 -3.59
N ASN A 102 -9.43 -0.93 -3.58
CA ASN A 102 -10.59 -1.09 -2.68
C ASN A 102 -10.19 -1.17 -1.20
N LEU A 103 -9.00 -1.69 -0.88
CA LEU A 103 -8.47 -1.67 0.50
C LEU A 103 -8.01 -0.27 0.93
N ILE A 104 -7.48 0.51 -0.01
CA ILE A 104 -7.02 1.89 0.24
C ILE A 104 -8.21 2.85 0.36
N HIS A 105 -9.26 2.65 -0.43
CA HIS A 105 -10.43 3.52 -0.52
C HIS A 105 -11.03 3.95 0.82
N PRO A 106 -11.45 3.03 1.74
CA PRO A 106 -12.07 3.44 3.00
C PRO A 106 -11.13 4.24 3.90
N LYS A 107 -9.81 3.97 3.84
CA LYS A 107 -8.82 4.74 4.61
C LYS A 107 -8.68 6.15 4.06
N LEU A 108 -8.70 6.31 2.74
CA LEU A 108 -8.61 7.62 2.10
C LEU A 108 -9.90 8.43 2.31
N GLU A 109 -11.07 7.82 2.13
CA GLU A 109 -12.37 8.45 2.37
C GLU A 109 -12.48 8.96 3.81
N HIS A 110 -12.06 8.16 4.80
CA HIS A 110 -12.04 8.56 6.20
C HIS A 110 -11.18 9.82 6.43
N GLN A 111 -9.97 9.86 5.87
CA GLN A 111 -9.09 11.03 6.01
C GLN A 111 -9.68 12.29 5.34
N LEU A 112 -10.34 12.15 4.19
CA LEU A 112 -10.99 13.27 3.51
C LEU A 112 -12.23 13.76 4.27
N LEU A 113 -13.02 12.85 4.84
CA LEU A 113 -14.17 13.19 5.67
C LEU A 113 -13.74 13.88 6.96
N LEU A 114 -12.67 13.42 7.60
CA LEU A 114 -12.07 14.06 8.77
C LEU A 114 -11.74 15.53 8.49
N ALA A 115 -11.14 15.83 7.32
CA ALA A 115 -10.84 17.21 6.91
C ALA A 115 -12.10 18.07 6.87
N LYS A 116 -13.16 17.57 6.23
CA LYS A 116 -14.45 18.27 6.09
C LYS A 116 -15.10 18.50 7.44
N LYS A 117 -15.10 17.51 8.34
CA LYS A 117 -15.64 17.65 9.70
C LYS A 117 -14.90 18.73 10.48
N VAL A 118 -13.56 18.72 10.46
CA VAL A 118 -12.75 19.71 11.18
C VAL A 118 -12.96 21.13 10.66
N GLN A 119 -13.12 21.32 9.35
CA GLN A 119 -13.45 22.62 8.77
C GLN A 119 -14.77 23.21 9.29
N LEU A 120 -15.70 22.39 9.77
CA LEU A 120 -16.98 22.84 10.30
C LEU A 120 -16.94 23.13 11.82
N ILE A 121 -15.95 22.62 12.56
CA ILE A 121 -15.93 22.66 14.03
C ILE A 121 -16.00 24.11 14.54
N ASP A 122 -15.17 25.00 14.01
CA ASP A 122 -15.10 26.38 14.50
C ASP A 122 -16.43 27.12 14.28
N ALA A 123 -17.02 27.00 13.09
CA ALA A 123 -18.32 27.60 12.78
C ALA A 123 -19.45 27.03 13.65
N LEU A 124 -19.44 25.71 13.91
CA LEU A 124 -20.44 25.07 14.77
C LEU A 124 -20.28 25.50 16.24
N LYS A 125 -19.04 25.64 16.74
CA LYS A 125 -18.75 26.13 18.10
C LYS A 125 -19.19 27.58 18.27
N GLU A 126 -18.98 28.43 17.26
CA GLU A 126 -19.49 29.79 17.25
C GLU A 126 -21.02 29.83 17.34
N LEU A 127 -21.71 29.05 16.51
CA LEU A 127 -23.18 28.96 16.53
C LEU A 127 -23.72 28.49 17.89
N GLN A 128 -23.10 27.48 18.50
CA GLN A 128 -23.46 27.00 19.84
C GLN A 128 -23.32 28.10 20.91
N LEU A 129 -22.27 28.92 20.80
CA LEU A 129 -22.01 30.01 21.76
C LEU A 129 -23.04 31.14 21.64
N TYR A 130 -23.51 31.46 20.42
CA TYR A 130 -24.54 32.48 20.19
C TYR A 130 -25.94 32.03 20.63
N GLU A 131 -26.34 30.80 20.30
CA GLU A 131 -27.70 30.31 20.53
C GLU A 131 -27.89 29.66 21.92
N GLY A 132 -26.80 29.32 22.61
CA GLY A 132 -26.82 28.73 23.96
C GLY A 132 -27.33 27.29 24.04
N ASN A 133 -27.71 26.68 22.91
CA ASN A 133 -28.09 25.27 22.77
C ASN A 133 -27.66 24.74 21.39
N VAL A 134 -27.93 23.46 21.10
CA VAL A 134 -27.64 22.82 19.81
C VAL A 134 -28.89 22.21 19.16
N ASP A 135 -30.09 22.53 19.66
CA ASP A 135 -31.34 21.88 19.27
C ASP A 135 -31.83 22.24 17.87
N PHE A 136 -31.32 23.34 17.32
CA PHE A 136 -31.55 23.76 15.94
C PHE A 136 -30.64 23.04 14.93
N LEU A 137 -29.54 22.44 15.38
CA LEU A 137 -28.60 21.73 14.52
C LEU A 137 -29.13 20.34 14.17
N ILE A 138 -28.84 19.87 12.96
CA ILE A 138 -29.11 18.49 12.56
C ILE A 138 -28.22 17.52 13.37
N PRO A 139 -28.65 16.25 13.57
CA PRO A 139 -27.90 15.30 14.39
C PRO A 139 -26.44 15.14 14.00
N GLU A 140 -26.12 15.14 12.71
CA GLU A 140 -24.75 15.01 12.19
C GLU A 140 -23.80 16.10 12.73
N TYR A 141 -24.26 17.35 12.78
CA TYR A 141 -23.46 18.47 13.29
C TYR A 141 -23.34 18.46 14.82
N ARG A 142 -24.35 17.93 15.52
CA ARG A 142 -24.24 17.70 16.97
C ARG A 142 -23.17 16.66 17.26
N CYS A 143 -23.13 15.56 16.52
CA CYS A 143 -22.07 14.56 16.65
C CYS A 143 -20.67 15.15 16.38
N ILE A 144 -20.52 16.03 15.38
CA ILE A 144 -19.25 16.73 15.14
C ILE A 144 -18.83 17.60 16.34
N LEU A 145 -19.77 18.30 16.98
CA LEU A 145 -19.51 19.09 18.19
C LEU A 145 -19.12 18.21 19.39
N GLU A 146 -19.82 17.09 19.58
CA GLU A 146 -19.54 16.12 20.64
C GLU A 146 -18.17 15.47 20.48
N GLU A 147 -17.76 15.16 19.25
CA GLU A 147 -16.49 14.51 18.92
C GLU A 147 -15.35 15.51 18.63
N ALA A 148 -15.57 16.82 18.75
CA ALA A 148 -14.68 17.86 18.23
C ALA A 148 -13.22 17.71 18.67
N ASP A 149 -12.98 17.46 19.96
CA ASP A 149 -11.61 17.33 20.49
C ASP A 149 -10.90 16.10 19.90
N SER A 150 -11.61 14.99 19.74
CA SER A 150 -11.05 13.77 19.12
C SER A 150 -10.73 13.96 17.64
N LEU A 151 -11.62 14.64 16.90
CA LEU A 151 -11.43 14.97 15.49
C LEU A 151 -10.21 15.90 15.30
N LEU A 152 -10.06 16.91 16.17
CA LEU A 152 -8.91 17.81 16.13
C LEU A 152 -7.59 17.09 16.43
N GLU A 153 -7.55 16.19 17.43
CA GLU A 153 -6.36 15.39 17.73
C GLU A 153 -6.00 14.42 16.60
N GLU A 154 -6.99 13.79 15.97
CA GLU A 154 -6.76 12.92 14.81
C GLU A 154 -6.26 13.72 13.60
N TYR A 155 -6.84 14.89 13.35
CA TYR A 155 -6.50 15.76 12.22
C TYR A 155 -5.05 16.24 12.25
N LYS A 156 -4.43 16.37 13.44
CA LYS A 156 -2.99 16.65 13.55
C LYS A 156 -2.12 15.60 12.86
N LYS A 157 -2.58 14.34 12.77
CA LYS A 157 -1.87 13.21 12.13
C LYS A 157 -2.28 13.00 10.68
N GLN A 158 -3.40 13.59 10.26
CA GLN A 158 -4.00 13.41 8.94
C GLN A 158 -3.04 13.71 7.77
N PRO A 159 -2.22 14.79 7.78
CA PRO A 159 -1.30 15.06 6.67
C PRO A 159 -0.34 13.89 6.38
N ALA A 160 0.21 13.29 7.43
CA ALA A 160 1.12 12.14 7.30
C ALA A 160 0.39 10.89 6.78
N HIS A 161 -0.87 10.69 7.17
CA HIS A 161 -1.69 9.58 6.65
C HIS A 161 -2.04 9.77 5.18
N LEU A 162 -2.45 10.97 4.77
CA LEU A 162 -2.75 11.29 3.37
C LEU A 162 -1.50 11.16 2.47
N GLU A 163 -0.37 11.72 2.89
CA GLU A 163 0.90 11.60 2.16
C GLU A 163 1.27 10.13 1.93
N ARG A 164 1.14 9.29 2.96
CA ARG A 164 1.39 7.85 2.85
C ARG A 164 0.42 7.17 1.89
N LEU A 165 -0.88 7.46 1.97
CA LEU A 165 -1.91 6.91 1.09
C LEU A 165 -1.66 7.29 -0.37
N TYR A 166 -1.35 8.56 -0.64
CA TYR A 166 -1.02 9.05 -1.99
C TYR A 166 0.26 8.40 -2.52
N GLY A 167 1.27 8.24 -1.68
CA GLY A 167 2.49 7.49 -2.01
C GLY A 167 2.18 6.05 -2.42
N MET A 168 1.38 5.32 -1.64
CA MET A 168 1.02 3.93 -1.97
C MET A 168 0.23 3.81 -3.26
N ILE A 169 -0.72 4.72 -3.54
CA ILE A 169 -1.47 4.71 -4.81
C ILE A 169 -0.53 5.03 -5.98
N THR A 170 0.38 5.98 -5.81
CA THR A 170 1.36 6.37 -6.83
C THR A 170 2.32 5.23 -7.15
N ASP A 171 2.87 4.56 -6.12
CA ASP A 171 3.75 3.41 -6.30
C ASP A 171 3.01 2.24 -6.95
N LEU A 172 1.77 1.96 -6.53
CA LEU A 172 0.92 0.94 -7.14
C LEU A 172 0.70 1.19 -8.63
N PHE A 173 0.44 2.45 -9.00
CA PHE A 173 0.29 2.87 -10.39
C PHE A 173 1.59 2.64 -11.17
N ILE A 174 2.73 3.14 -10.68
CA ILE A 174 4.02 2.98 -11.34
C ILE A 174 4.37 1.50 -11.52
N ASP A 175 4.13 0.67 -10.50
CA ASP A 175 4.45 -0.75 -10.51
C ASP A 175 3.59 -1.52 -11.52
N LYS A 176 2.27 -1.26 -11.60
CA LYS A 176 1.37 -1.83 -12.61
C LYS A 176 1.97 -1.70 -14.02
N PHE A 177 2.41 -0.50 -14.37
CA PHE A 177 2.95 -0.23 -15.70
C PHE A 177 4.40 -0.69 -15.87
N LYS A 178 5.21 -0.68 -14.80
CA LYS A 178 6.56 -1.23 -14.79
C LYS A 178 6.58 -2.70 -15.18
N PHE A 179 5.64 -3.51 -14.69
CA PHE A 179 5.53 -4.92 -15.08
C PHE A 179 5.08 -5.14 -16.54
N LYS A 180 4.36 -4.16 -17.12
CA LYS A 180 4.02 -4.09 -18.56
C LYS A 180 5.15 -3.50 -19.41
N GLY A 181 6.29 -3.13 -18.83
CA GLY A 181 7.41 -2.53 -19.53
C GLY A 181 7.20 -1.06 -19.94
N THR A 182 6.20 -0.39 -19.37
CA THR A 182 5.87 1.01 -19.67
C THR A 182 6.26 1.92 -18.51
N ASN A 183 6.87 3.07 -18.83
CA ASN A 183 7.20 4.09 -17.83
C ASN A 183 6.13 5.19 -17.82
N VAL A 184 5.40 5.30 -16.72
CA VAL A 184 4.28 6.24 -16.56
C VAL A 184 4.56 7.38 -15.57
N LYS A 185 5.83 7.60 -15.20
CA LYS A 185 6.20 8.65 -14.22
C LYS A 185 5.75 10.05 -14.63
N THR A 186 5.64 10.33 -15.93
CA THR A 186 5.14 11.61 -16.45
C THR A 186 3.65 11.83 -16.18
N LYS A 187 2.88 10.77 -15.89
CA LYS A 187 1.45 10.83 -15.57
C LYS A 187 1.17 10.97 -14.08
N VAL A 188 2.19 10.93 -13.22
CA VAL A 188 2.03 11.07 -11.76
C VAL A 188 1.37 12.39 -11.35
N PRO A 189 1.72 13.56 -11.93
CA PRO A 189 1.01 14.80 -11.59
C PRO A 189 -0.50 14.74 -11.86
N LEU A 190 -0.91 14.12 -12.98
CA LEU A 190 -2.32 13.92 -13.32
C LEU A 190 -3.03 12.98 -12.32
N LEU A 191 -2.33 11.95 -11.84
CA LEU A 191 -2.85 11.08 -10.79
C LEU A 191 -3.09 11.87 -9.49
N LEU A 192 -2.16 12.75 -9.12
CA LEU A 192 -2.31 13.59 -7.92
C LEU A 192 -3.52 14.53 -8.02
N GLU A 193 -3.77 15.12 -9.20
CA GLU A 193 -4.97 15.95 -9.43
C GLU A 193 -6.29 15.16 -9.23
N ILE A 194 -6.30 13.88 -9.62
CA ILE A 194 -7.44 12.97 -9.39
C ILE A 194 -7.58 12.65 -7.90
N LEU A 195 -6.46 12.49 -7.18
CA LEU A 195 -6.48 12.21 -5.74
C LEU A 195 -6.89 13.43 -4.92
N ASP A 196 -6.57 14.64 -5.36
CA ASP A 196 -7.02 15.89 -4.75
C ASP A 196 -8.55 16.07 -4.93
N ASN A 197 -9.07 15.66 -6.09
CA ASN A 197 -10.51 15.64 -6.40
C ASN A 197 -11.07 14.21 -6.34
N TYR A 198 -10.78 13.52 -5.24
CA TYR A 198 -10.96 12.08 -5.13
C TYR A 198 -12.36 11.59 -5.54
N ASP A 199 -12.40 10.83 -6.63
CA ASP A 199 -13.54 10.00 -7.06
C ASP A 199 -13.04 8.58 -7.36
N PRO A 200 -13.57 7.54 -6.68
CA PRO A 200 -13.10 6.16 -6.86
C PRO A 200 -13.22 5.66 -8.30
N LYS A 201 -14.28 6.05 -9.01
CA LYS A 201 -14.50 5.62 -10.41
C LYS A 201 -13.49 6.26 -11.35
N SER A 202 -13.22 7.54 -11.16
CA SER A 202 -12.22 8.28 -11.93
C SER A 202 -10.81 7.74 -11.68
N LEU A 203 -10.49 7.38 -10.44
CA LEU A 203 -9.22 6.73 -10.10
C LEU A 203 -9.08 5.36 -10.80
N MET A 204 -10.11 4.50 -10.72
CA MET A 204 -10.08 3.20 -11.40
C MET A 204 -9.96 3.36 -12.93
N ALA A 205 -10.74 4.26 -13.52
CA ALA A 205 -10.67 4.54 -14.95
C ALA A 205 -9.28 5.07 -15.37
N PHE A 206 -8.63 5.88 -14.54
CA PHE A 206 -7.27 6.34 -14.79
C PHE A 206 -6.25 5.20 -14.76
N PHE A 207 -6.39 4.26 -13.81
CA PHE A 207 -5.53 3.07 -13.77
C PHE A 207 -5.69 2.20 -15.02
N ASP A 208 -6.88 2.13 -15.63
CA ASP A 208 -7.15 1.28 -16.79
C ASP A 208 -6.83 1.93 -18.14
N SER A 209 -6.87 3.26 -18.22
CA SER A 209 -6.68 4.03 -19.47
C SER A 209 -5.27 4.58 -19.67
N ALA A 210 -4.41 4.53 -18.64
CA ALA A 210 -3.06 5.07 -18.70
C ALA A 210 -2.06 4.18 -19.46
#